data_AF-A0A392M516-F1
#
_entry.id   AF-A0A392M516-F1
#
_cell.length_a   1.000
_cell.length_b   1.000
_cell.length_c   1.000
_cell.angle_alpha   90.00
_cell.angle_beta   90.00
_cell.angle_gamma   90.00
#
_symmetry.space_group_name_H-M   'P 1'
#
loop_
_entity.id
_entity.type
_entity.pdbx_description
1 polymer ?
#
loop_
_entity_poly.entity_id
_entity_poly.type
_entity_poly.pdbx_seq_one_letter_code
_entity_poly.pdbx_strand_id
1 'polypeptide(L)' 'GCDASVLLDDTGTFVGEKNAGPNKNSARGFEVIDTIKTKVEAACKSKVSCADILALATRDGIVLLVEDHRRLKSMHSQQE' A
#
# COMPACT_ATOMS: atom_id res chain seq x y z
N GLY A 1 -14.54 -5.46 -2.12
CA GLY A 1 -13.76 -6.69 -1.89
C GLY A 1 -12.29 -6.30 -1.79
N CYS A 2 -11.35 -7.17 -2.18
CA CYS A 2 -9.96 -6.74 -2.46
C CYS A 2 -9.81 -6.44 -3.96
N ASP A 3 -10.53 -5.43 -4.43
CA ASP A 3 -10.70 -5.06 -5.84
C ASP A 3 -10.12 -3.68 -6.16
N ALA A 4 -9.39 -3.09 -5.21
CA ALA A 4 -8.81 -1.75 -5.29
C ALA A 4 -9.81 -0.60 -5.43
N SER A 5 -11.09 -0.80 -5.10
CA SER A 5 -12.11 0.26 -5.11
C SER A 5 -11.72 1.48 -4.25
N VAL A 6 -11.00 1.23 -3.14
CA VAL A 6 -10.48 2.27 -2.23
C VAL A 6 -9.48 3.24 -2.88
N LEU A 7 -8.88 2.86 -4.01
CA LEU A 7 -7.92 3.70 -4.71
C LEU A 7 -8.58 4.71 -5.66
N LEU A 8 -9.88 4.57 -5.94
CA LEU A 8 -10.59 5.44 -6.87
C LEU A 8 -10.88 6.81 -6.25
N ASP A 9 -10.57 7.86 -6.99
CA ASP A 9 -10.94 9.23 -6.65
C ASP A 9 -12.39 9.53 -7.02
N ASP A 10 -12.97 10.53 -6.36
CA ASP A 10 -14.28 11.05 -6.73
C ASP A 10 -14.25 11.61 -8.15
N THR A 11 -15.33 11.39 -8.88
CA THR A 11 -15.60 12.00 -10.19
C THR A 11 -16.99 12.64 -10.17
N GLY A 12 -17.36 13.37 -11.24
CA GLY A 12 -18.69 13.99 -11.32
C GLY A 12 -19.88 13.01 -11.25
N THR A 13 -19.65 11.73 -11.50
CA THR A 13 -20.70 10.68 -11.53
C THR A 13 -20.46 9.55 -10.53
N PHE A 14 -19.38 9.61 -9.75
CA PHE A 14 -18.99 8.53 -8.84
C PHE A 14 -18.34 9.10 -7.58
N VAL A 15 -18.81 8.65 -6.42
CA VAL A 15 -18.19 8.96 -5.13
C VAL A 15 -17.36 7.74 -4.73
N GLY A 16 -16.05 7.92 -4.67
CA GLY A 16 -15.10 6.91 -4.26
C GLY A 16 -15.05 6.73 -2.74
N GLU A 17 -14.33 5.71 -2.30
CA GLU A 17 -14.26 5.37 -0.88
C GLU A 17 -13.25 6.23 -0.11
N LYS A 18 -12.31 6.93 -0.78
CA LYS A 18 -11.29 7.76 -0.13
C LYS A 18 -11.89 8.83 0.80
N ASN A 19 -13.03 9.39 0.41
CA ASN A 19 -13.72 10.44 1.15
C ASN A 19 -14.78 9.91 2.13
N ALA A 20 -14.95 8.58 2.23
CA ALA A 20 -15.83 7.99 3.23
C ALA A 20 -15.32 8.29 4.65
N GLY A 21 -16.25 8.45 5.62
CA GLY A 21 -15.94 8.80 7.01
C GLY A 21 -14.73 8.09 7.65
N PRO A 22 -14.60 6.75 7.56
CA PRO A 22 -13.46 6.04 8.15
C PRO A 22 -12.13 6.23 7.40
N ASN A 23 -12.16 6.61 6.12
CA ASN A 23 -10.98 6.74 5.27
C ASN A 23 -10.47 8.18 5.19
N LYS A 24 -11.40 9.15 5.18
CA LYS A 24 -11.09 10.57 5.02
C LYS A 24 -10.18 11.05 6.15
N ASN A 25 -9.04 11.64 5.79
CA ASN A 25 -8.01 12.09 6.71
C ASN A 25 -7.43 10.97 7.62
N SER A 26 -7.52 9.70 7.20
CA SER A 26 -7.07 8.53 7.97
C SER A 26 -6.23 7.59 7.10
N ALA A 27 -6.83 7.09 6.02
CA ALA A 27 -6.14 6.27 5.02
C ALA A 27 -5.04 7.08 4.32
N ARG A 28 -3.91 6.44 4.02
CA ARG A 28 -2.67 7.10 3.53
C ARG A 28 -1.83 6.14 2.67
N GLY A 29 -0.85 6.68 1.96
CA GLY A 29 0.07 5.92 1.11
C GLY A 29 -0.42 5.68 -0.31
N PHE A 30 -1.41 6.44 -0.78
CA PHE A 30 -1.97 6.34 -2.13
C PHE A 30 -0.90 6.65 -3.19
N GLU A 31 -0.11 7.69 -2.95
CA GLU A 31 1.01 8.15 -3.77
C GLU A 31 2.13 7.11 -3.92
N VAL A 32 2.30 6.24 -2.91
CA VAL A 32 3.25 5.12 -2.99
C VAL A 32 2.72 4.06 -3.95
N ILE A 33 1.42 3.76 -3.88
CA ILE A 33 0.76 2.82 -4.81
C ILE A 33 0.82 3.34 -6.25
N ASP A 34 0.58 4.64 -6.47
CA ASP A 34 0.70 5.27 -7.80
C ASP A 34 2.12 5.16 -8.37
N THR A 35 3.13 5.36 -7.52
CA THR A 35 4.54 5.21 -7.90
C THR A 35 4.86 3.77 -8.28
N ILE A 36 4.39 2.79 -7.50
CA ILE A 36 4.57 1.36 -7.81
C ILE A 36 3.89 1.04 -9.14
N LYS A 37 2.63 1.45 -9.33
CA LYS A 37 1.88 1.19 -10.55
C LYS A 37 2.57 1.80 -11.78
N THR A 38 3.07 3.03 -11.67
CA THR A 38 3.83 3.69 -12.74
C THR A 38 5.06 2.89 -13.16
N LYS A 39 5.85 2.43 -12.19
CA LYS A 39 7.05 1.61 -12.45
C LYS A 39 6.71 0.24 -13.03
N VAL A 40 5.65 -0.40 -12.52
CA VAL A 40 5.17 -1.69 -13.00
C VAL A 40 4.64 -1.58 -14.43
N GLU A 41 3.86 -0.56 -14.76
CA GLU A 41 3.38 -0.33 -16.13
C GLU A 41 4.52 -0.03 -17.12
N ALA A 42 5.58 0.64 -16.68
CA ALA A 42 6.77 0.86 -17.48
C ALA A 42 7.52 -0.45 -17.79
N ALA A 43 7.50 -1.41 -16.87
CA ALA A 43 8.14 -2.71 -17.04
C ALA A 43 7.25 -3.72 -17.79
N CYS A 44 5.96 -3.76 -17.47
CA CYS A 44 4.99 -4.72 -17.99
C CYS A 44 3.58 -4.12 -18.10
N LYS A 45 3.38 -3.35 -19.17
CA LYS A 45 2.12 -2.64 -19.47
C LYS A 45 0.88 -3.54 -19.39
N SER A 46 -0.09 -3.12 -18.58
CA SER A 46 -1.42 -3.72 -18.41
C SER A 46 -1.40 -5.21 -18.03
N LYS A 47 -0.41 -5.63 -17.24
CA LYS A 47 -0.31 -7.02 -16.75
C LYS A 47 -0.68 -7.19 -15.29
N VAL A 48 -0.35 -6.23 -14.44
CA VAL A 48 -0.53 -6.35 -12.98
C VAL A 48 -1.69 -5.47 -12.53
N SER A 49 -2.64 -6.03 -11.80
CA SER A 49 -3.79 -5.29 -11.29
C SER A 49 -3.40 -4.39 -10.11
N CYS A 50 -4.17 -3.33 -9.86
CA CYS A 50 -3.95 -2.47 -8.68
C CYS A 50 -4.26 -3.21 -7.37
N ALA A 51 -5.17 -4.20 -7.41
CA ALA A 51 -5.46 -5.05 -6.26
C ALA A 51 -4.26 -5.91 -5.87
N ASP A 52 -3.58 -6.52 -6.84
CA ASP A 52 -2.36 -7.31 -6.59
C ASP A 52 -1.22 -6.44 -6.07
N ILE A 53 -1.06 -5.22 -6.61
CA ILE A 53 -0.06 -4.26 -6.11
C ILE A 53 -0.32 -3.94 -4.63
N LEU A 54 -1.57 -3.68 -4.24
CA LEU A 54 -1.91 -3.36 -2.86
C LEU A 54 -1.62 -4.54 -1.92
N ALA A 55 -1.94 -5.76 -2.35
CA ALA A 55 -1.65 -6.98 -1.59
C ALA A 55 -0.14 -7.22 -1.41
N LEU A 56 0.64 -7.09 -2.48
CA LEU A 56 2.10 -7.27 -2.45
C LEU A 56 2.79 -6.17 -1.64
N ALA A 57 2.41 -4.90 -1.84
CA ALA A 57 2.96 -3.78 -1.08
C ALA A 57 2.68 -3.94 0.44
N THR A 58 1.49 -4.42 0.81
CA THR A 58 1.15 -4.70 2.21
C THR A 58 2.03 -5.81 2.79
N ARG A 59 2.17 -6.92 2.06
CA ARG A 59 3.04 -8.04 2.46
C ARG A 59 4.48 -7.57 2.69
N ASP A 60 5.03 -6.84 1.74
CA ASP A 60 6.43 -6.40 1.81
C ASP A 60 6.62 -5.34 2.90
N GLY A 61 5.65 -4.45 3.12
CA GLY A 61 5.65 -3.51 4.24
C GLY A 61 5.69 -4.20 5.61
N ILE A 62 4.93 -5.30 5.78
CA ILE A 62 4.97 -6.11 7.01
C ILE A 62 6.36 -6.74 7.19
N VAL A 63 6.93 -7.33 6.13
CA VAL A 63 8.27 -7.94 6.19
C VAL A 63 9.31 -6.90 6.63
N LEU A 64 9.30 -5.71 6.03
CA LEU A 64 10.23 -4.63 6.37
C LEU A 64 10.11 -4.24 7.85
N LEU A 65 8.89 -4.06 8.37
CA LEU A 65 8.68 -3.69 9.77
C LEU A 65 9.08 -4.81 10.76
N VAL A 66 8.78 -6.06 10.41
CA VAL A 66 9.09 -7.22 11.27
C VAL A 66 10.59 -7.50 11.30
N GLU A 67 11.29 -7.37 10.17
CA GLU A 67 12.74 -7.48 10.13
C GLU A 67 13.43 -6.37 10.92
N ASP A 68 12.92 -5.14 10.85
CA ASP A 68 13.46 -4.02 11.61
C ASP A 68 13.28 -4.25 13.11
N HIS A 69 12.10 -4.74 13.53
CA HIS A 69 11.85 -5.10 14.92
C HIS A 69 12.72 -6.29 15.40
N ARG A 70 12.99 -7.27 14.54
CA ARG A 70 13.91 -8.38 14.85
C ARG A 70 15.34 -7.89 15.03
N ARG A 71 15.81 -6.95 14.19
CA ARG A 71 17.13 -6.32 14.33
C ARG A 71 17.24 -5.52 15.63
N LEU A 72 16.23 -4.72 15.98
CA LEU A 72 16.22 -3.95 17.23
C LEU A 72 16.27 -4.85 18.47
N LYS A 73 15.52 -5.97 18.47
CA LYS A 73 15.61 -6.97 19.53
C LYS A 73 16.98 -7.62 19.62
N SER A 74 17.57 -7.97 18.47
CA SER A 74 18.93 -8.52 18.42
C SER A 74 19.98 -7.55 18.96
N MET A 75 19.80 -6.25 18.75
CA MET A 75 20.69 -5.22 19.30
C MET A 75 20.53 -5.09 20.82
N HIS A 76 19.31 -5.15 21.35
CA HIS A 76 19.08 -5.11 22.80
C HIS A 76 19.62 -6.36 23.51
N SER A 77 19.54 -7.54 22.89
CA SER A 77 20.11 -8.76 23.46
C SER A 77 21.65 -8.82 23.47
N GLN A 78 22.34 -7.91 22.79
CA GLN A 78 23.80 -7.81 22.88
C GLN A 78 24.27 -6.82 23.95
N GLN A 79 23.34 -6.20 24.68
CA GLN A 79 23.63 -5.26 25.76
C GLN A 79 23.30 -5.84 27.15
N GLU A 80 22.85 -7.10 27.22
CA GLU A 80 22.74 -7.92 28.43
C GLU A 80 23.80 -9.03 28.46
#